data_AF-A0A842MP49-F1
#
_entry.id   AF-A0A842MP49-F1
#
_cell.length_a   1.000
_cell.length_b   1.000
_cell.length_c   1.000
_cell.angle_alpha   90.00
_cell.angle_beta   90.00
_cell.angle_gamma   90.00
#
_symmetry.space_group_name_H-M   'P 1'
#
loop_
_entity.id
_entity.type
_entity.pdbx_description
1 polymer ?
#
loop_
_entity_poly.entity_id
_entity_poly.type
_entity_poly.pdbx_seq_one_letter_code
_entity_poly.pdbx_strand_id
1 'polypeptide(L)'
;MKVSIYIDEKVWSEFKKEVFQKYGSIRKISSEVEKLLRSTIVPEAVVSGFKKIGLEARGVISSPEIKAKRPILKGPPSEEIIREMRRKGVAETLPRH
;
A
#
# COMPACT_ATOMS: atom_id res chain seq x y z
N MET A 1 10.03 6.17 -5.86
CA MET A 1 10.83 6.58 -4.69
C MET A 1 10.70 5.49 -3.64
N LYS A 2 11.79 4.81 -3.28
CA LYS A 2 11.81 3.74 -2.26
C LYS A 2 12.41 4.33 -0.99
N VAL A 3 11.67 4.28 0.12
CA VAL A 3 12.14 4.76 1.43
C VAL A 3 12.26 3.55 2.34
N SER A 4 13.43 3.38 2.95
CA SER A 4 13.69 2.34 3.94
C SER A 4 13.73 2.97 5.32
N ILE A 5 13.03 2.37 6.28
CA ILE A 5 12.99 2.84 7.67
C ILE A 5 13.43 1.66 8.54
N TYR A 6 14.37 1.91 9.44
CA TYR A 6 14.82 0.92 10.41
C TYR A 6 13.98 1.07 11.68
N ILE A 7 13.31 -0.01 12.07
CA ILE A 7 12.43 -0.07 13.24
C ILE A 7 12.94 -1.20 14.13
N ASP A 8 12.95 -0.97 15.44
CA ASP A 8 13.26 -2.02 16.41
C ASP A 8 12.26 -3.18 16.28
N GLU A 9 12.77 -4.41 16.14
CA GLU A 9 11.94 -5.58 15.85
C GLU A 9 11.03 -5.98 17.02
N LYS A 10 11.43 -5.69 18.28
CA LYS A 10 10.60 -5.94 19.45
C LYS A 10 9.41 -5.00 19.46
N VAL A 11 9.67 -3.70 19.29
CA VAL A 11 8.63 -2.67 19.18
C VAL A 11 7.66 -2.98 18.04
N TRP A 12 8.19 -3.39 16.88
CA TRP A 12 7.38 -3.78 15.73
C TRP A 12 6.49 -4.99 16.01
N SER A 13 7.00 -5.99 16.74
CA SER A 13 6.27 -7.20 17.09
C SER A 13 5.15 -6.93 18.09
N GLU A 14 5.39 -6.10 19.11
CA GLU A 14 4.39 -5.67 20.07
C GLU A 14 3.27 -4.88 19.39
N PHE A 15 3.62 -3.95 18.51
CA PHE A 15 2.64 -3.19 17.73
C PHE A 15 1.73 -4.09 16.88
N LYS A 16 2.29 -5.09 16.17
CA LYS A 16 1.47 -6.05 15.40
C LYS A 16 0.50 -6.80 16.31
N LYS A 17 0.93 -7.17 17.52
CA LYS A 17 0.10 -7.88 18.49
C LYS A 17 -1.09 -7.03 18.94
N GLU A 18 -0.87 -5.76 19.26
CA GLU A 18 -1.94 -4.82 19.60
C GLU A 18 -2.93 -4.64 18.45
N VAL A 19 -2.45 -4.46 17.22
CA VAL A 19 -3.30 -4.35 16.04
C VAL A 19 -4.14 -5.62 15.85
N PHE A 20 -3.54 -6.79 16.04
CA PHE A 20 -4.25 -8.06 15.96
C PHE A 20 -5.29 -8.22 17.07
N GLN A 21 -4.97 -7.86 18.31
CA GLN A 21 -5.93 -7.90 19.43
C GLN A 21 -7.12 -6.96 19.20
N LYS A 22 -6.88 -5.79 18.61
CA LYS A 22 -7.91 -4.78 18.35
C LYS A 22 -8.85 -5.13 17.19
N TYR A 23 -8.32 -5.74 16.12
CA TYR A 23 -9.07 -5.96 14.87
C TYR A 23 -9.27 -7.43 14.49
N GLY A 24 -8.71 -8.37 15.25
CA GLY A 24 -8.65 -9.78 14.89
C GLY A 24 -7.82 -10.08 13.64
N SER A 25 -7.06 -9.09 13.13
CA SER A 25 -6.33 -9.22 11.87
C SER A 25 -5.19 -8.22 11.73
N ILE A 26 -4.05 -8.68 11.20
CA ILE A 26 -2.91 -7.84 10.81
C ILE A 26 -3.18 -7.00 9.56
N ARG A 27 -4.28 -7.22 8.82
CA ARG A 27 -4.63 -6.45 7.61
C ARG A 27 -4.86 -4.95 7.89
N LYS A 28 -5.01 -4.56 9.16
CA LYS A 28 -5.20 -3.18 9.61
C LYS A 28 -3.91 -2.46 10.02
N ILE A 29 -2.74 -3.13 9.97
CA ILE A 29 -1.44 -2.54 10.35
C ILE A 29 -1.20 -1.22 9.61
N SER A 30 -1.34 -1.20 8.29
CA SER A 30 -1.11 0.01 7.48
C SER A 30 -2.03 1.16 7.89
N SER A 31 -3.27 0.87 8.29
CA SER A 31 -4.23 1.88 8.76
C SER A 31 -3.85 2.44 10.13
N GLU A 32 -3.35 1.62 11.05
CA GLU A 32 -2.93 2.09 12.37
C GLU A 32 -1.61 2.87 12.31
N VAL A 33 -0.65 2.42 11.48
CA VAL A 33 0.57 3.20 11.18
C VAL A 33 0.20 4.56 10.60
N GLU A 34 -0.73 4.61 9.63
CA GLU A 34 -1.19 5.87 9.07
C GLU A 34 -1.82 6.80 10.12
N LYS A 35 -2.67 6.27 11.01
CA LYS A 35 -3.26 7.07 12.10
C LYS A 35 -2.18 7.64 13.02
N LEU A 36 -1.20 6.83 13.40
CA LEU A 36 -0.13 7.22 14.32
C LEU A 36 0.78 8.29 13.69
N LEU A 37 1.07 8.15 12.38
CA LEU A 37 1.76 9.18 11.62
C LEU A 37 0.92 10.46 11.53
N ARG A 38 -0.39 10.36 11.27
CA ARG A 38 -1.26 11.56 11.24
C ARG A 38 -1.33 12.28 12.58
N SER A 39 -1.30 11.56 13.70
CA SER A 39 -1.33 12.18 15.02
C SER A 39 -0.01 12.84 15.42
N THR A 40 1.10 12.48 14.76
CA THR A 40 2.44 13.03 15.05
C THR A 40 2.95 14.00 13.98
N ILE A 41 2.41 13.94 12.76
CA ILE A 41 2.77 14.83 11.67
C ILE A 41 2.16 16.22 11.91
N VAL A 42 3.04 17.20 12.08
CA VAL A 42 2.71 18.62 11.90
C VAL A 42 2.80 18.90 10.39
N PRO A 43 1.69 19.17 9.69
CA PRO A 43 1.68 19.36 8.23
C PRO A 43 2.72 20.40 7.75
N GLU A 44 2.92 21.45 8.54
CA GLU A 44 3.87 22.53 8.28
C GLU A 44 5.33 22.02 8.31
N ALA A 45 5.65 21.11 9.21
CA ALA A 45 6.99 20.51 9.32
C ALA A 45 7.29 19.63 8.10
N VAL A 46 6.29 18.91 7.59
CA VAL A 46 6.42 18.07 6.39
C VAL A 46 6.65 18.94 5.15
N VAL A 47 5.84 19.98 4.96
CA VAL A 47 6.00 20.92 3.83
C VAL A 47 7.36 21.62 3.88
N SER A 48 7.80 22.03 5.07
CA SER A 48 9.14 22.62 5.28
C SER A 48 10.27 21.64 4.93
N GLY A 49 10.13 20.37 5.31
CA GLY A 49 11.07 19.31 4.93
C GLY A 49 11.19 19.13 3.42
N PHE A 50 10.07 19.12 2.69
CA PHE A 50 10.08 19.06 1.23
C PHE A 50 10.76 20.28 0.58
N LYS A 51 10.52 21.49 1.11
CA LYS A 51 11.21 22.69 0.64
C LYS A 51 12.72 22.59 0.79
N LYS A 52 13.21 22.03 1.91
CA LYS A 52 14.65 21.85 2.17
C LYS A 52 15.33 20.92 1.16
N ILE A 53 14.60 20.01 0.53
CA ILE A 53 15.11 19.11 -0.52
C ILE A 53 14.77 19.59 -1.95
N GLY A 54 14.34 20.85 -2.10
CA GLY A 54 14.04 21.47 -3.40
C GLY A 54 12.71 21.05 -4.02
N LEU A 55 11.81 20.46 -3.24
CA LEU A 55 10.49 20.05 -3.70
C LEU A 55 9.40 20.97 -3.16
N GLU A 56 8.54 21.49 -4.04
CA GLU A 56 7.34 22.21 -3.62
C GLU A 56 6.20 21.24 -3.29
N ALA A 57 5.97 21.00 -2.00
CA ALA A 57 4.77 20.30 -1.53
C ALA A 57 3.63 21.29 -1.32
N ARG A 58 2.48 21.06 -2.00
CA ARG A 58 1.25 21.88 -1.84
C ARG A 58 0.37 21.45 -0.65
N GLY A 59 0.94 20.72 0.32
CA GLY A 59 0.24 20.18 1.49
C GLY A 59 0.40 18.66 1.65
N VAL A 60 -0.36 18.08 2.57
CA VAL A 60 -0.38 16.64 2.88
C VAL A 60 -1.67 16.02 2.33
N ILE A 61 -1.55 14.98 1.51
CA ILE A 61 -2.68 14.29 0.86
C ILE A 61 -3.05 13.05 1.67
N SER A 62 -4.34 12.74 1.80
CA SER A 62 -4.78 11.57 2.57
C SER A 62 -4.74 10.25 1.79
N SER A 63 -4.59 9.09 2.45
CA SER A 63 -4.65 7.79 1.76
C SER A 63 -5.96 7.56 1.01
N PRO A 64 -7.15 7.94 1.55
CA PRO A 64 -8.40 7.89 0.80
C PRO A 64 -8.36 8.74 -0.48
N GLU A 65 -7.83 9.96 -0.42
CA GLU A 65 -7.68 10.84 -1.60
C GLU A 65 -6.72 10.24 -2.63
N ILE A 66 -5.61 9.63 -2.19
CA ILE A 66 -4.69 8.92 -3.07
C ILE A 66 -5.42 7.78 -3.77
N LYS A 67 -6.20 6.97 -3.04
CA LYS A 67 -6.99 5.87 -3.60
C LYS A 67 -8.03 6.37 -4.61
N ALA A 68 -8.69 7.49 -4.32
CA ALA A 68 -9.66 8.10 -5.22
C ALA A 68 -9.02 8.63 -6.51
N LYS A 69 -7.77 9.12 -6.43
CA LYS A 69 -6.99 9.59 -7.60
C LYS A 69 -6.25 8.48 -8.34
N ARG A 70 -6.30 7.22 -7.89
CA ARG A 70 -5.61 6.12 -8.59
C ARG A 70 -6.22 5.94 -9.98
N PRO A 71 -5.39 5.81 -11.03
CA PRO A 71 -5.88 5.44 -12.34
C PRO A 71 -6.63 4.12 -12.23
N ILE A 72 -7.86 4.10 -12.74
CA ILE A 72 -8.59 2.86 -12.93
C ILE A 72 -7.86 2.12 -14.05
N LEU A 73 -7.26 0.98 -13.74
CA LEU A 73 -6.62 0.13 -14.74
C LEU A 73 -7.70 -0.28 -15.75
N LYS A 74 -7.49 0.09 -17.02
CA LYS A 74 -8.38 -0.31 -18.11
C LYS A 74 -8.01 -1.72 -18.54
N GLY A 75 -9.03 -2.56 -18.71
CA GLY A 75 -8.88 -3.94 -19.16
C GLY A 75 -9.18 -4.96 -18.06
N PRO A 76 -9.23 -6.24 -18.44
CA PRO A 76 -9.49 -7.32 -17.49
C PRO A 76 -8.39 -7.36 -16.42
N PRO A 77 -8.72 -7.77 -15.18
CA PRO A 77 -7.72 -8.01 -14.16
C PRO A 77 -6.61 -8.93 -14.66
N SER A 78 -5.38 -8.69 -14.22
CA SER A 78 -4.22 -9.53 -14.55
C SER A 78 -4.47 -11.02 -14.30
N GLU A 79 -5.23 -11.32 -13.26
CA GLU A 79 -5.66 -12.67 -12.88
C GLU A 79 -6.50 -13.33 -13.96
N GLU A 80 -7.37 -12.57 -14.63
CA GLU A 80 -8.24 -13.06 -15.69
C GLU A 80 -7.44 -13.32 -16.98
N ILE A 81 -6.49 -12.43 -17.31
CA ILE A 81 -5.55 -12.63 -18.42
C ILE A 81 -4.71 -13.89 -18.19
N ILE A 82 -4.15 -14.07 -16.99
CA ILE A 82 -3.35 -15.25 -16.63
C ILE A 82 -4.21 -16.53 -16.69
N ARG A 83 -5.48 -16.45 -16.25
CA ARG A 83 -6.42 -17.58 -16.33
C ARG A 83 -6.71 -17.97 -17.77
N GLU A 84 -6.91 -17.01 -18.68
CA GLU A 84 -7.07 -17.29 -20.11
C GLU A 84 -5.81 -17.91 -20.74
N MET A 85 -4.63 -17.37 -20.42
CA MET A 85 -3.36 -17.93 -20.91
C MET A 85 -3.19 -19.38 -20.50
N ARG A 86 -3.54 -19.72 -19.24
CA ARG A 86 -3.55 -21.12 -18.77
C ARG A 86 -4.56 -21.97 -19.52
N ARG A 87 -5.79 -21.49 -19.73
CA ARG A 87 -6.82 -22.24 -20.49
C ARG A 87 -6.36 -22.53 -21.92
N LYS A 88 -5.75 -21.56 -22.59
CA LYS A 88 -5.21 -21.75 -23.95
C LYS A 88 -4.05 -22.75 -23.97
N GLY A 89 -3.10 -22.63 -23.06
CA GLY A 89 -1.99 -23.58 -22.95
C GLY A 89 -2.41 -25.02 -22.58
N VAL A 90 -3.50 -25.18 -21.82
CA VAL A 90 -4.08 -26.50 -21.49
C VAL A 90 -4.90 -27.06 -22.67
N ALA A 91 -5.57 -26.20 -23.45
CA ALA A 91 -6.30 -26.62 -24.64
C ALA A 91 -5.37 -27.04 -25.80
N GLU A 92 -4.16 -26.48 -25.88
CA GLU A 92 -3.14 -26.86 -26.87
C GLU A 92 -2.43 -28.17 -26.54
N THR A 93 -2.45 -28.62 -25.29
CA THR A 93 -1.76 -29.84 -24.81
C THR A 93 -2.66 -31.08 -24.75
N LEU A 94 -3.96 -30.96 -25.05
CA LEU A 94 -4.88 -32.10 -25.13
C LEU A 94 -5.05 -32.55 -26.59
N PRO A 95 -4.85 -33.86 -26.90
CA PRO A 95 -5.08 -34.37 -28.25
C PRO A 95 -6.57 -34.26 -28.58
N ARG A 96 -6.87 -33.69 -29.74
CA ARG A 96 -8.22 -33.66 -30.31
C ARG A 96 -8.53 -35.07 -30.82
N HIS A 97 -9.39 -35.77 -30.09
CA HIS A 97 -10.05 -37.00 -30.54
C HIS A 97 -11.39 -36.66 -31.19
#